data_AF-A0A6A6JZP5-F1
#
_entry.id   AF-A0A6A6JZP5-F1
#
_cell.length_a   1.000
_cell.length_b   1.000
_cell.length_c   1.000
_cell.angle_alpha   90.00
_cell.angle_beta   90.00
_cell.angle_gamma   90.00
#
_symmetry.space_group_name_H-M   'P 1'
#
loop_
_entity.id
_entity.type
_entity.pdbx_description
1 polymer ?
#
loop_
_entity_poly.entity_id
_entity_poly.type
_entity_poly.pdbx_seq_one_letter_code
_entity_poly.pdbx_strand_id
1 'polypeptide(L)'
;MHINERVLNLSVSESSTPWWCLVGFLRGDDTVPATHLRYGIFPDVALVRNDVGRYQCRWVRVRSCCGSVWLKGIDEMYIPVAHGEGKFCAPDGVLDGLVEHGSVAMKYAKPSGEPADGQFPHNPNGSAYDIAALSGNGGRALLMMPHPERAVFFTQRYDWTDVKDASMRAGKPPHLCGWL
;
A
#
# COMPACT_ATOMS: atom_id res chain seq x y z
N MET A 1 25.85 -25.39 -12.29
CA MET A 1 24.96 -24.39 -12.94
C MET A 1 24.96 -23.18 -12.02
N HIS A 2 25.75 -22.17 -12.37
CA HIS A 2 26.09 -21.04 -11.50
C HIS A 2 24.97 -20.01 -11.62
N ILE A 3 24.19 -19.82 -10.56
CA ILE A 3 23.07 -18.87 -10.53
C ILE A 3 23.68 -17.52 -10.13
N ASN A 4 23.67 -16.57 -11.07
CA ASN A 4 24.24 -15.24 -10.86
C ASN A 4 23.22 -14.41 -10.06
N GLU A 5 23.47 -14.25 -8.77
CA GLU A 5 22.72 -13.36 -7.88
C GLU A 5 23.04 -11.90 -8.21
N ARG A 6 22.15 -11.21 -8.92
CA ARG A 6 22.14 -9.74 -8.96
C ARG A 6 20.92 -9.24 -8.20
N VAL A 7 21.15 -9.00 -6.92
CA VAL A 7 20.25 -8.34 -5.98
C VAL A 7 20.18 -6.85 -6.34
N LEU A 8 18.99 -6.30 -6.52
CA LEU A 8 18.80 -4.85 -6.48
C LEU A 8 18.87 -4.43 -5.00
N ASN A 9 20.07 -4.06 -4.58
CA ASN A 9 20.30 -3.40 -3.30
C ASN A 9 19.68 -2.00 -3.37
N LEU A 10 18.51 -1.82 -2.75
CA LEU A 10 18.15 -0.48 -2.28
C LEU A 10 18.96 -0.24 -0.99
N SER A 11 20.23 0.14 -1.15
CA SER A 11 21.13 0.42 -0.03
C SER A 11 20.70 1.72 0.66
N VAL A 12 19.92 1.60 1.75
CA VAL A 12 19.99 2.58 2.85
C VAL A 12 20.97 1.97 3.85
N SER A 13 22.12 2.64 4.01
CA SER A 13 23.23 2.19 4.84
C SER A 13 22.76 1.81 6.24
N GLU A 14 23.24 0.65 6.73
CA GLU A 14 23.21 0.30 8.15
C GLU A 14 23.78 1.46 8.97
N SER A 15 22.91 2.22 9.63
CA SER A 15 23.32 3.02 10.77
C SER A 15 22.40 2.63 11.93
N SER A 16 23.05 2.12 12.97
CA SER A 16 22.53 1.66 14.25
C SER A 16 21.95 2.81 15.09
N THR A 17 21.05 3.62 14.52
CA THR A 17 20.37 4.71 15.24
C THR A 17 18.85 4.51 15.32
N PRO A 18 18.24 4.52 16.52
CA PRO A 18 16.85 4.13 16.75
C PRO A 18 15.80 5.20 16.35
N TRP A 19 16.16 6.16 15.50
CA TRP A 19 15.37 7.38 15.25
C TRP A 19 14.96 7.62 13.79
N TRP A 20 15.26 6.71 12.86
CA TRP A 20 14.83 6.86 11.47
C TRP A 20 13.42 6.31 11.26
N CYS A 21 12.49 7.17 10.84
CA CYS A 21 11.19 6.78 10.33
C CYS A 21 11.30 6.59 8.80
N LEU A 22 10.92 5.41 8.28
CA LEU A 22 11.07 5.05 6.86
C LEU A 22 9.69 4.89 6.21
N VAL A 23 9.48 5.57 5.09
CA VAL A 23 8.37 5.29 4.17
C VAL A 23 8.98 4.70 2.90
N GLY A 24 8.66 3.45 2.60
CA GLY A 24 9.07 2.78 1.37
C GLY A 24 7.91 2.71 0.39
N PHE A 25 8.07 3.29 -0.81
CA PHE A 25 7.19 3.08 -1.95
C PHE A 25 7.88 2.13 -2.93
N LEU A 26 7.27 0.97 -3.18
CA LEU A 26 7.90 -0.08 -3.99
C LEU A 26 7.46 0.07 -5.46
N ARG A 27 8.43 0.03 -6.38
CA ARG A 27 8.17 -0.04 -7.82
C ARG A 27 8.17 -1.51 -8.24
N GLY A 28 7.14 -1.92 -8.98
CA GLY A 28 6.93 -3.30 -9.39
C GLY A 28 7.36 -3.61 -10.83
N ASP A 29 8.51 -3.06 -11.29
CA ASP A 29 9.06 -3.30 -12.64
C ASP A 29 10.24 -4.29 -12.69
N ASP A 30 10.64 -4.89 -11.57
CA ASP A 30 11.83 -5.75 -11.54
C ASP A 30 11.50 -7.24 -11.74
N THR A 31 12.06 -7.82 -12.79
CA THR A 31 12.00 -9.25 -13.17
C THR A 31 12.77 -10.17 -12.22
N VAL A 32 12.52 -10.11 -10.91
CA VAL A 32 13.22 -10.88 -9.88
C VAL A 32 12.19 -11.60 -8.99
N PRO A 33 12.32 -12.91 -8.74
CA PRO A 33 11.38 -13.60 -7.87
C PRO A 33 11.49 -13.05 -6.44
N ALA A 34 10.38 -12.53 -5.94
CA ALA A 34 10.17 -12.17 -4.53
C ALA A 34 11.29 -11.29 -3.95
N THR A 35 11.19 -9.98 -4.15
CA THR A 35 11.99 -9.00 -3.39
C THR A 35 11.70 -9.21 -1.91
N HIS A 36 12.57 -9.93 -1.21
CA HIS A 36 12.49 -10.07 0.24
C HIS A 36 12.67 -8.68 0.85
N LEU A 37 11.78 -8.29 1.74
CA LEU A 37 11.85 -7.00 2.44
C LEU A 37 12.94 -7.06 3.53
N ARG A 38 14.20 -7.17 3.09
CA ARG A 38 15.41 -7.29 3.93
C ARG A 38 15.85 -5.95 4.53
N TYR A 39 14.91 -5.18 5.09
CA TYR A 39 15.21 -4.07 5.98
C TYR A 39 15.25 -4.49 7.45
N GLY A 40 15.13 -5.79 7.75
CA GLY A 40 15.01 -6.32 9.11
C GLY A 40 13.67 -6.03 9.78
N ILE A 41 12.76 -5.31 9.10
CA ILE A 41 11.44 -4.94 9.62
C ILE A 41 10.39 -6.01 9.27
N PHE A 42 10.46 -6.57 8.05
CA PHE A 42 9.58 -7.64 7.58
C PHE A 42 10.38 -8.72 6.81
N PRO A 43 11.28 -9.46 7.47
CA PRO A 43 12.22 -10.36 6.79
C PRO A 43 11.54 -11.48 6.00
N ASP A 44 10.36 -11.91 6.44
CA ASP A 44 9.61 -13.05 5.88
C ASP A 44 8.48 -12.63 4.93
N VAL A 45 8.40 -11.34 4.59
CA VAL A 45 7.38 -10.81 3.67
C VAL A 45 8.04 -10.44 2.35
N ALA A 46 7.40 -10.86 1.26
CA ALA A 46 7.78 -10.53 -0.10
C ALA A 46 6.61 -9.93 -0.88
N LEU A 47 6.94 -9.20 -1.94
CA LEU A 47 5.98 -8.86 -2.98
C LEU A 47 6.07 -9.86 -4.12
N VAL A 48 4.91 -10.29 -4.59
CA VAL A 48 4.79 -11.21 -5.72
C VAL A 48 3.79 -10.67 -6.75
N ARG A 49 3.75 -11.34 -7.90
CA ARG A 49 2.79 -11.05 -8.97
C ARG A 49 1.35 -11.03 -8.45
N ASN A 50 0.58 -10.08 -8.97
CA ASN A 50 -0.85 -9.99 -8.73
C ASN A 50 -1.55 -11.29 -9.18
N ASP A 51 -2.60 -11.73 -8.48
CA ASP A 51 -3.38 -12.93 -8.85
C ASP A 51 -4.05 -12.80 -10.22
N VAL A 52 -4.40 -11.57 -10.62
CA VAL A 52 -4.96 -11.25 -11.95
C VAL A 52 -3.91 -11.45 -13.06
N GLY A 53 -2.63 -11.60 -12.72
CA GLY A 53 -1.53 -11.81 -13.67
C GLY A 53 -1.25 -10.62 -14.59
N ARG A 54 -1.79 -9.44 -14.27
CA ARG A 54 -1.68 -8.21 -15.08
C ARG A 54 -1.25 -7.04 -14.22
N TYR A 55 -0.56 -6.09 -14.87
CA TYR A 55 -0.26 -4.78 -14.31
C TYR A 55 -1.55 -4.05 -13.97
N GLN A 56 -1.64 -3.51 -12.76
CA GLN A 56 -2.79 -2.74 -12.29
C GLN A 56 -2.40 -1.27 -12.20
N CYS A 57 -3.08 -0.44 -12.98
CA CYS A 57 -3.01 1.02 -12.93
C CYS A 57 -4.42 1.55 -12.67
N ARG A 58 -4.73 1.86 -11.40
CA ARG A 58 -6.09 2.29 -11.02
C ARG A 58 -6.10 3.02 -9.69
N TRP A 59 -7.21 3.68 -9.42
CA TRP A 59 -7.48 4.23 -8.10
C TRP A 59 -8.18 3.18 -7.23
N VAL A 60 -7.77 3.11 -5.97
CA VAL A 60 -8.29 2.17 -4.99
C VAL A 60 -8.62 2.91 -3.70
N ARG A 61 -9.62 2.41 -2.98
CA ARG A 61 -9.89 2.84 -1.61
C ARG A 61 -9.10 1.97 -0.66
N VAL A 62 -8.45 2.60 0.31
CA VAL A 62 -7.77 1.92 1.40
C VAL A 62 -8.19 2.52 2.73
N ARG A 63 -8.38 1.65 3.72
CA ARG A 63 -8.79 2.04 5.07
C ARG A 63 -7.68 1.78 6.05
N SER A 64 -7.39 2.76 6.89
CA SER A 64 -6.43 2.64 7.99
C SER A 64 -6.95 1.66 9.04
N CYS A 65 -6.08 0.75 9.47
CA CYS A 65 -6.42 -0.30 10.44
C CYS A 65 -5.64 -0.19 11.74
N CYS A 66 -4.47 0.45 11.74
CA CYS A 66 -3.62 0.54 12.92
C CYS A 66 -3.02 1.94 13.12
N GLY A 67 -2.57 2.18 14.35
CA GLY A 67 -2.02 3.46 14.82
C GLY A 67 -0.59 3.75 14.34
N SER A 68 -0.33 3.63 13.04
CA SER A 68 0.93 4.11 12.46
C SER A 68 1.02 5.63 12.62
N VAL A 69 2.20 6.15 12.98
CA VAL A 69 2.39 7.61 13.16
C VAL A 69 2.12 8.37 11.86
N TRP A 70 2.36 7.70 10.73
CA TRP A 70 2.13 8.19 9.38
C TRP A 70 0.66 8.34 8.99
N LEU A 71 -0.24 7.60 9.65
CA LEU A 71 -1.67 7.55 9.33
C LEU A 71 -2.52 8.28 10.38
N LYS A 72 -1.89 9.08 11.25
CA LYS A 72 -2.59 9.79 12.33
C LYS A 72 -3.59 10.80 11.74
N GLY A 73 -4.87 10.60 12.05
CA GLY A 73 -5.97 11.43 11.54
C GLY A 73 -6.41 11.08 10.11
N ILE A 74 -5.96 9.94 9.58
CA ILE A 74 -6.32 9.44 8.26
C ILE A 74 -7.04 8.11 8.44
N ASP A 75 -8.36 8.10 8.24
CA ASP A 75 -9.18 6.90 8.37
C ASP A 75 -9.30 6.13 7.04
N GLU A 76 -9.42 6.86 5.93
CA GLU A 76 -9.57 6.31 4.59
C GLU A 76 -8.80 7.17 3.58
N MET A 77 -8.29 6.52 2.53
CA MET A 77 -7.73 7.22 1.39
C MET A 77 -8.20 6.63 0.06
N TYR A 78 -8.38 7.50 -0.93
CA TYR A 78 -8.55 7.11 -2.33
C TYR A 78 -7.31 7.50 -3.12
N ILE A 79 -6.49 6.50 -3.46
CA ILE A 79 -5.14 6.71 -4.00
C ILE A 79 -4.82 5.73 -5.12
N PRO A 80 -3.91 6.07 -6.05
CA PRO A 80 -3.59 5.23 -7.18
C PRO A 80 -2.65 4.08 -6.80
N VAL A 81 -2.81 2.96 -7.50
CA VAL A 81 -1.86 1.83 -7.55
C VAL A 81 -1.31 1.71 -8.97
N ALA A 82 -0.06 1.26 -9.07
CA ALA A 82 0.68 1.16 -10.33
C ALA A 82 1.74 0.03 -10.25
N HIS A 83 1.30 -1.23 -10.20
CA HIS A 83 2.20 -2.38 -10.01
C HIS A 83 1.76 -3.64 -10.78
N GLY A 84 2.75 -4.40 -11.27
CA GLY A 84 2.57 -5.79 -11.73
C GLY A 84 2.79 -6.81 -10.61
N GLU A 85 3.59 -6.43 -9.62
CA GLU A 85 3.98 -7.22 -8.46
C GLU A 85 3.72 -6.41 -7.21
N GLY A 86 2.51 -6.53 -6.67
CA GLY A 86 2.12 -5.82 -5.45
C GLY A 86 1.42 -6.69 -4.43
N LYS A 87 1.33 -8.01 -4.66
CA LYS A 87 0.70 -8.92 -3.73
C LYS A 87 1.65 -9.19 -2.56
N PHE A 88 1.20 -8.89 -1.34
CA PHE A 88 1.93 -9.31 -0.15
C PHE A 88 1.83 -10.84 0.01
N CYS A 89 2.99 -11.49 0.12
CA CYS A 89 3.10 -12.92 0.28
C CYS A 89 4.08 -13.24 1.42
N ALA A 90 3.64 -14.08 2.34
CA ALA A 90 4.44 -14.68 3.40
C ALA A 90 3.79 -16.03 3.78
N PRO A 91 4.48 -16.91 4.51
CA PRO A 91 3.86 -18.11 5.07
C PRO A 91 2.64 -17.75 5.93
N ASP A 92 1.60 -18.60 5.94
CA ASP A 92 0.32 -18.29 6.58
C ASP A 92 0.48 -17.84 8.05
N GLY A 93 1.29 -18.55 8.84
CA GLY A 93 1.54 -18.18 10.24
C GLY A 93 2.24 -16.83 10.43
N VAL A 94 2.97 -16.33 9.42
CA VAL A 94 3.56 -14.99 9.44
C VAL A 94 2.49 -13.93 9.15
N LEU A 95 1.63 -14.16 8.15
CA LEU A 95 0.55 -13.22 7.84
C LEU A 95 -0.45 -13.10 8.99
N ASP A 96 -0.80 -14.23 9.60
CA ASP A 96 -1.68 -14.27 10.78
C ASP A 96 -1.05 -13.46 11.93
N GLY A 97 0.24 -13.69 12.22
CA GLY A 97 0.98 -12.91 13.22
C GLY A 97 0.99 -11.41 12.91
N LEU A 98 1.15 -10.99 11.65
CA LEU A 98 1.11 -9.57 11.27
C LEU A 98 -0.28 -8.95 11.51
N VAL A 99 -1.35 -9.70 11.29
CA VAL A 99 -2.72 -9.27 11.58
C VAL A 99 -2.94 -9.16 13.09
N GLU A 100 -2.56 -10.19 13.85
CA GLU A 100 -2.72 -10.25 15.31
C GLU A 100 -1.90 -9.17 16.03
N HIS A 101 -0.67 -8.92 15.59
CA HIS A 101 0.20 -7.89 16.16
C HIS A 101 -0.15 -6.46 15.71
N GLY A 102 -1.19 -6.29 14.89
CA GLY A 102 -1.62 -4.97 14.41
C GLY A 102 -0.60 -4.31 13.47
N SER A 103 0.23 -5.10 12.79
CA SER A 103 1.19 -4.61 11.80
C SER A 103 0.53 -4.27 10.46
N VAL A 104 -0.72 -4.64 10.23
CA VAL A 104 -1.46 -4.21 9.03
C VAL A 104 -1.90 -2.76 9.17
N ALA A 105 -1.25 -1.88 8.42
CA ALA A 105 -1.46 -0.44 8.48
C ALA A 105 -2.70 0.00 7.70
N MET A 106 -2.86 -0.54 6.49
CA MET A 106 -4.01 -0.25 5.64
C MET A 106 -4.50 -1.50 4.92
N LYS A 107 -5.81 -1.56 4.72
CA LYS A 107 -6.47 -2.61 3.94
C LYS A 107 -7.20 -2.02 2.74
N TYR A 108 -7.25 -2.76 1.63
CA TYR A 108 -8.13 -2.43 0.51
C TYR A 108 -9.59 -2.49 0.94
N ALA A 109 -10.37 -1.53 0.45
CA ALA A 109 -11.77 -1.35 0.81
C ALA A 109 -12.66 -1.15 -0.43
N LYS A 110 -13.93 -1.52 -0.27
CA LYS A 110 -15.00 -1.22 -1.21
C LYS A 110 -15.38 0.27 -1.11
N PRO A 111 -16.13 0.82 -2.09
CA PRO A 111 -16.73 2.15 -2.01
C PRO A 111 -17.61 2.39 -0.78
N SER A 112 -18.14 1.33 -0.17
CA SER A 112 -18.89 1.42 1.09
C SER A 112 -18.00 1.65 2.32
N GLY A 113 -16.68 1.57 2.19
CA GLY A 113 -15.73 1.59 3.31
C GLY A 113 -15.58 0.24 4.02
N GLU A 114 -16.28 -0.79 3.57
CA GLU A 114 -16.14 -2.17 4.02
C GLU A 114 -14.88 -2.83 3.42
N PRO A 115 -14.35 -3.92 4.03
CA PRO A 115 -13.25 -4.68 3.45
C PRO A 115 -13.53 -5.12 2.00
N ALA A 116 -12.46 -5.22 1.21
CA ALA A 116 -12.56 -5.69 -0.17
C ALA A 116 -12.90 -7.19 -0.27
N ASP A 117 -12.71 -7.96 0.80
CA ASP A 117 -12.94 -9.41 0.90
C ASP A 117 -12.19 -10.21 -0.18
N GLY A 118 -10.99 -9.76 -0.54
CA GLY A 118 -10.20 -10.36 -1.62
C GLY A 118 -10.79 -10.16 -3.02
N GLN A 119 -11.84 -9.35 -3.18
CA GLN A 119 -12.54 -9.22 -4.44
C GLN A 119 -11.89 -8.19 -5.36
N PHE A 120 -11.56 -8.62 -6.58
CA PHE A 120 -11.27 -7.71 -7.67
C PHE A 120 -12.56 -7.00 -8.10
N PRO A 121 -12.58 -5.67 -8.36
CA PRO A 121 -11.44 -4.78 -8.54
C PRO A 121 -10.89 -4.10 -7.27
N HIS A 122 -11.55 -4.26 -6.13
CA HIS A 122 -11.27 -3.51 -4.90
C HIS A 122 -9.94 -3.92 -4.25
N ASN A 123 -9.67 -5.22 -4.21
CA ASN A 123 -8.34 -5.77 -3.97
C ASN A 123 -7.67 -6.03 -5.34
N PRO A 124 -6.76 -5.16 -5.81
CA PRO A 124 -6.24 -5.23 -7.17
C PRO A 124 -5.17 -6.32 -7.37
N ASN A 125 -4.47 -6.72 -6.30
CA ASN A 125 -3.36 -7.66 -6.35
C ASN A 125 -3.70 -9.06 -5.84
N GLY A 126 -4.79 -9.21 -5.08
CA GLY A 126 -5.14 -10.47 -4.43
C GLY A 126 -4.34 -10.73 -3.15
N SER A 127 -3.93 -9.66 -2.45
CA SER A 127 -3.26 -9.81 -1.14
C SER A 127 -4.22 -10.41 -0.12
N ALA A 128 -3.73 -11.37 0.67
CA ALA A 128 -4.48 -11.93 1.79
C ALA A 128 -4.85 -10.82 2.79
N TYR A 129 -5.98 -10.99 3.49
CA TYR A 129 -6.51 -10.02 4.46
C TYR A 129 -6.69 -8.59 3.92
N ASP A 130 -6.76 -8.45 2.59
CA ASP A 130 -6.79 -7.17 1.88
C ASP A 130 -5.60 -6.25 2.19
N ILE A 131 -4.44 -6.79 2.56
CA ILE A 131 -3.29 -5.98 2.99
C ILE A 131 -2.84 -5.04 1.85
N ALA A 132 -2.91 -3.74 2.09
CA ALA A 132 -2.42 -2.69 1.20
C ALA A 132 -1.14 -2.02 1.73
N ALA A 133 -0.97 -2.02 3.06
CA ALA A 133 0.19 -1.48 3.73
C ALA A 133 0.49 -2.20 5.06
N LEU A 134 1.77 -2.28 5.40
CA LEU A 134 2.29 -2.80 6.66
C LEU A 134 3.02 -1.69 7.43
N SER A 135 2.89 -1.67 8.76
CA SER A 135 3.65 -0.79 9.64
C SER A 135 4.46 -1.60 10.64
N GLY A 136 5.72 -1.21 10.81
CA GLY A 136 6.69 -1.90 11.66
C GLY A 136 7.44 -0.93 12.57
N ASN A 137 8.34 -1.49 13.39
CA ASN A 137 9.17 -0.73 14.32
C ASN A 137 8.35 0.22 15.23
N GLY A 138 7.30 -0.31 15.86
CA GLY A 138 6.40 0.48 16.73
C GLY A 138 5.66 1.61 16.01
N GLY A 139 5.35 1.44 14.72
CA GLY A 139 4.61 2.42 13.92
C GLY A 139 5.49 3.45 13.19
N ARG A 140 6.83 3.36 13.33
CA ARG A 140 7.78 4.30 12.72
C ARG A 140 8.14 3.97 11.28
N ALA A 141 7.95 2.72 10.85
CA ALA A 141 8.09 2.32 9.47
C ALA A 141 6.72 2.08 8.84
N LEU A 142 6.53 2.56 7.62
CA LEU A 142 5.36 2.29 6.80
C LEU A 142 5.81 1.78 5.42
N LEU A 143 5.26 0.64 5.04
CA LEU A 143 5.45 0.03 3.73
C LEU A 143 4.09 -0.06 3.06
N MET A 144 3.96 0.47 1.85
CA MET A 144 2.70 0.44 1.13
C MET A 144 2.88 0.30 -0.38
N MET A 145 1.92 -0.35 -1.02
CA MET A 145 1.83 -0.50 -2.47
C MET A 145 1.01 0.58 -3.17
N PRO A 146 -0.06 1.12 -2.57
CA PRO A 146 -0.66 2.34 -3.07
C PRO A 146 0.33 3.51 -3.02
N HIS A 147 0.20 4.43 -3.97
CA HIS A 147 1.10 5.56 -4.18
C HIS A 147 0.44 6.89 -3.77
N PRO A 148 0.37 7.22 -2.46
CA PRO A 148 -0.18 8.49 -2.00
C PRO A 148 0.60 9.70 -2.50
N GLU A 149 1.89 9.54 -2.83
CA GLU A 149 2.71 10.60 -3.43
C GLU A 149 2.23 11.03 -4.82
N ARG A 150 1.43 10.19 -5.50
CA ARG A 150 0.79 10.51 -6.78
C ARG A 150 -0.61 11.11 -6.62
N ALA A 151 -1.05 11.32 -5.39
CA ALA A 151 -2.37 11.84 -5.03
C ALA A 151 -2.29 12.93 -3.95
N VAL A 152 -1.20 13.71 -3.94
CA VAL A 152 -1.00 14.82 -3.01
C VAL A 152 -1.99 15.96 -3.28
N PHE A 153 -2.31 16.20 -4.55
CA PHE A 153 -3.26 17.23 -4.94
C PHE A 153 -4.56 16.62 -5.45
N PHE A 154 -5.68 17.24 -5.07
CA PHE A 154 -7.02 16.86 -5.55
C PHE A 154 -7.10 16.78 -7.09
N THR A 155 -6.40 17.68 -7.78
CA THR A 155 -6.36 17.76 -9.25
C THR A 155 -5.59 16.62 -9.92
N GLN A 156 -4.89 15.78 -9.16
CA GLN A 156 -4.20 14.59 -9.70
C GLN A 156 -5.14 13.40 -9.90
N ARG A 157 -6.36 13.47 -9.35
CA ARG A 157 -7.39 12.45 -9.58
C ARG A 157 -7.81 12.42 -11.04
N TYR A 158 -8.11 11.24 -11.56
CA TYR A 158 -8.60 11.10 -12.94
C TYR A 158 -9.99 11.74 -13.14
N ASP A 159 -10.80 11.81 -12.08
CA ASP A 159 -12.17 12.30 -12.05
C ASP A 159 -12.30 13.71 -11.41
N TRP A 160 -11.19 14.46 -11.30
CA TRP A 160 -11.16 15.69 -10.49
C TRP A 160 -12.12 16.77 -10.99
N THR A 161 -12.33 16.90 -12.31
CA THR A 161 -13.27 17.87 -12.90
C THR A 161 -14.71 17.53 -12.53
N ASP A 162 -15.08 16.26 -12.62
CA ASP A 162 -16.43 15.78 -12.35
C ASP A 162 -16.75 15.92 -10.86
N VAL A 163 -15.81 15.52 -10.00
CA VAL A 163 -15.93 15.67 -8.54
C VAL A 163 -16.01 17.14 -8.16
N LYS A 164 -15.21 18.02 -8.78
CA LYS A 164 -15.29 19.47 -8.54
C LYS A 164 -16.66 20.01 -8.90
N ASP A 165 -17.16 19.69 -10.09
CA ASP A 165 -18.45 20.19 -10.55
C ASP A 165 -19.60 19.69 -9.68
N ALA A 166 -19.59 18.41 -9.30
CA ALA A 166 -20.55 17.85 -8.36
C ALA A 166 -20.50 18.55 -6.99
N SER A 167 -19.30 18.85 -6.49
CA SER A 167 -19.10 19.55 -5.22
C SER A 167 -19.63 20.98 -5.27
N MET A 168 -19.32 21.71 -6.34
CA MET A 168 -19.78 23.07 -6.58
C MET A 168 -21.32 23.12 -6.66
N ARG A 169 -21.94 22.15 -7.35
CA ARG A 169 -23.41 22.01 -7.40
C ARG A 169 -24.01 21.71 -6.03
N ALA A 170 -23.29 20.97 -5.18
CA ALA A 170 -23.70 20.67 -3.81
C ALA A 170 -23.37 21.79 -2.79
N GLY A 171 -22.78 22.91 -3.23
CA GLY A 171 -22.37 24.01 -2.34
C GLY A 171 -21.22 23.65 -1.39
N LYS A 172 -20.45 22.59 -1.68
CA LYS A 172 -19.31 22.13 -0.86
C LYS A 172 -17.99 22.45 -1.57
N PRO A 173 -16.91 22.76 -0.82
CA PRO A 173 -15.62 22.98 -1.44
C PRO A 173 -15.07 21.66 -2.04
N PRO A 174 -14.44 21.70 -3.24
CA PRO A 174 -14.06 20.50 -3.99
C PRO A 174 -13.12 19.54 -3.25
N HIS A 175 -12.22 20.10 -2.44
CA HIS A 175 -11.23 19.32 -1.71
C HIS A 175 -11.82 18.51 -0.54
N LEU A 176 -13.06 18.77 -0.13
CA LEU A 176 -13.76 18.02 0.93
C LEU A 176 -14.64 16.88 0.39
N CYS A 177 -14.92 16.83 -0.91
CA CYS A 177 -15.80 15.81 -1.51
C CYS A 177 -15.06 14.58 -2.03
N GLY A 178 -13.71 14.58 -2.05
CA GLY A 178 -12.91 13.45 -2.51
C GLY A 178 -12.61 12.38 -1.46
N TRP A 179 -13.03 12.63 -0.21
CA TRP A 179 -12.76 11.81 0.98
C TRP A 179 -14.04 11.36 1.71
N LEU A 180 -15.21 11.59 1.09
CA LEU A 180 -16.52 11.11 1.55
C LEU A 180 -17.00 9.94 0.69
#